data_AF-A0A667H2U8-F1
#
_entry.id   AF-A0A667H2U8-F1
#
_cell.length_a   1.000
_cell.length_b   1.000
_cell.length_c   1.000
_cell.angle_alpha   90.00
_cell.angle_beta   90.00
_cell.angle_gamma   90.00
#
_symmetry.space_group_name_H-M   'P 1'
#
loop_
_entity.id
_entity.type
_entity.pdbx_description
1 polymer ?
#
loop_
_entity_poly.entity_id
_entity_poly.type
_entity_poly.pdbx_seq_one_letter_code
_entity_poly.pdbx_strand_id
1 'polypeptide(L)'
;MAAGSFASRLRGSRRFLSVFVAGAVVGAAGGGFTALQVLRSQGAEAALAVREPDGCAEKALLEQFGVPLTGTETRRYTNHALSYDQSKRVPRWVLEHISKSKIMGDADRKHCKFKPDPNIPPTFSAFNEDYVGSGWSRGHMAPAGNNKFSSQAMAETFYLSNIVPQNFDNNAGYWNRMEMYCRELTERFEDVWIVSGPLTLPQTGSDGKKTVSYQVIGEDNVAVPSHLYKVILARRSPVSAEPLALGAFVVPNEAIGFQRQLSEFQVSLQDLEKLSGLVFFPHLDRTSGIRNICSVDTCKLLDFQEFTLYLSTRKIEGARSVSRLEKVMENLKNAGIEPDDYFMNRYKKKLEELKAKEQSGILERKPS
;
A
#
# COMPACT_ATOMS: atom_id res chain seq x y z
N MET A 1 -0.76 13.67 -55.86
CA MET A 1 0.21 14.71 -56.28
C MET A 1 0.54 15.52 -55.03
N ALA A 2 1.74 15.68 -54.50
CA ALA A 2 3.10 15.15 -54.68
C ALA A 2 3.76 15.34 -53.29
N ALA A 3 4.32 14.31 -52.64
CA ALA A 3 5.72 13.86 -52.73
C ALA A 3 6.76 14.97 -52.46
N GLY A 4 7.61 14.78 -51.45
CA GLY A 4 8.75 15.66 -51.16
C GLY A 4 9.57 15.30 -49.93
N SER A 5 10.09 14.07 -49.90
CA SER A 5 11.15 13.64 -48.96
C SER A 5 12.48 14.31 -49.32
N PHE A 6 13.27 14.73 -48.33
CA PHE A 6 14.70 14.98 -48.53
C PHE A 6 15.50 14.48 -47.33
N ALA A 7 16.37 13.51 -47.62
CA ALA A 7 17.44 13.02 -46.77
C ALA A 7 18.78 13.25 -47.49
N SER A 8 19.78 13.78 -46.78
CA SER A 8 21.22 13.48 -46.95
C SER A 8 22.00 14.28 -45.90
N ARG A 9 22.59 13.66 -44.87
CA ARG A 9 23.98 13.14 -44.83
C ARG A 9 25.03 14.07 -45.47
N LEU A 10 25.83 14.70 -44.61
CA LEU A 10 27.21 15.11 -44.90
C LEU A 10 28.09 14.79 -43.69
N ARG A 11 29.28 14.30 -44.00
CA ARG A 11 30.24 13.59 -43.15
C ARG A 11 31.53 14.41 -43.10
N GLY A 12 32.19 14.43 -41.94
CA GLY A 12 33.58 14.88 -41.74
C GLY A 12 33.68 16.28 -41.11
N SER A 13 34.66 16.59 -40.27
CA SER A 13 35.85 15.88 -39.79
C SER A 13 36.48 16.71 -38.65
N ARG A 14 37.41 16.08 -37.91
CA ARG A 14 38.50 16.64 -37.10
C ARG A 14 38.25 17.04 -35.63
N ARG A 15 38.79 16.15 -34.78
CA ARG A 15 39.85 16.39 -33.77
C ARG A 15 39.59 17.47 -32.71
N PHE A 16 39.38 17.01 -31.48
CA PHE A 16 40.09 17.55 -30.32
C PHE A 16 40.55 16.38 -29.42
N LEU A 17 41.86 16.26 -29.26
CA LEU A 17 42.56 15.33 -28.39
C LEU A 17 43.67 16.15 -27.72
N SER A 18 43.57 16.37 -26.40
CA SER A 18 44.68 16.79 -25.52
C SER A 18 44.32 16.39 -24.07
N VAL A 19 44.84 15.27 -23.57
CA VAL A 19 46.06 15.14 -22.74
C VAL A 19 45.86 15.59 -21.28
N PHE A 20 45.91 14.63 -20.35
CA PHE A 20 46.48 14.82 -19.02
C PHE A 20 47.50 13.71 -18.76
N VAL A 21 48.71 14.14 -18.42
CA VAL A 21 49.95 13.34 -18.31
C VAL A 21 50.05 12.74 -16.91
N ALA A 22 50.52 11.48 -16.86
CA ALA A 22 50.93 10.77 -15.65
C ALA A 22 52.25 11.31 -15.10
N GLY A 23 52.34 11.47 -13.78
CA GLY A 23 53.59 11.70 -13.06
C GLY A 23 53.94 10.48 -12.20
N ALA A 24 54.88 9.66 -12.67
CA ALA A 24 55.58 8.65 -11.88
C ALA A 24 56.98 9.19 -11.55
N VAL A 25 57.39 9.09 -10.29
CA VAL A 25 58.78 9.26 -9.86
C VAL A 25 59.26 7.96 -9.23
N VAL A 26 60.35 7.44 -9.79
CA VAL A 26 61.10 6.26 -9.35
C VAL A 26 62.41 6.72 -8.70
N GLY A 27 62.83 6.03 -7.65
CA GLY A 27 64.21 5.99 -7.14
C GLY A 27 64.33 4.93 -6.03
N ALA A 28 64.65 3.67 -6.37
CA ALA A 28 65.94 2.98 -6.15
C ALA A 28 66.27 2.71 -4.66
N ALA A 29 66.09 1.50 -4.10
CA ALA A 29 66.78 0.20 -4.29
C ALA A 29 68.14 0.06 -3.57
N GLY A 30 68.26 -0.99 -2.74
CA GLY A 30 69.48 -1.52 -2.11
C GLY A 30 69.24 -1.84 -0.63
N GLY A 31 68.87 -3.06 -0.22
CA GLY A 31 69.77 -4.21 0.05
C GLY A 31 69.98 -4.28 1.57
N GLY A 32 69.57 -5.29 2.35
CA GLY A 32 69.78 -6.73 2.27
C GLY A 32 70.13 -7.22 3.69
N PHE A 33 69.51 -8.31 4.14
CA PHE A 33 69.91 -9.20 5.25
C PHE A 33 70.19 -8.63 6.66
N THR A 34 69.37 -9.01 7.64
CA THR A 34 69.69 -10.11 8.59
C THR A 34 68.58 -10.30 9.63
N ALA A 35 68.19 -11.56 9.84
CA ALA A 35 67.37 -11.99 10.95
C ALA A 35 68.26 -12.30 12.15
N LEU A 36 67.93 -11.81 13.33
CA LEU A 36 68.28 -12.46 14.60
C LEU A 36 67.23 -12.15 15.66
N GLN A 37 66.57 -13.20 16.12
CA GLN A 37 65.75 -13.22 17.33
C GLN A 37 66.64 -12.95 18.57
N VAL A 38 66.05 -12.37 19.63
CA VAL A 38 66.03 -12.93 21.02
C VAL A 38 65.80 -11.84 22.10
N LEU A 39 64.61 -11.94 22.72
CA LEU A 39 64.23 -11.75 24.14
C LEU A 39 64.44 -10.43 24.94
N ARG A 40 63.28 -9.96 25.45
CA ARG A 40 62.96 -9.45 26.81
C ARG A 40 63.72 -8.22 27.36
N SER A 41 62.97 -7.15 27.61
CA SER A 41 62.63 -6.69 28.98
C SER A 41 61.66 -5.50 28.94
N GLN A 42 60.94 -5.34 30.05
CA GLN A 42 59.77 -4.48 30.25
C GLN A 42 60.10 -2.99 30.33
N GLY A 43 59.12 -2.16 29.96
CA GLY A 43 58.86 -0.87 30.64
C GLY A 43 59.37 0.39 29.96
N ALA A 44 58.52 1.00 29.13
CA ALA A 44 58.28 2.46 29.09
C ALA A 44 57.19 2.77 28.05
N GLU A 45 55.94 2.86 28.49
CA GLU A 45 54.96 3.73 27.84
C GLU A 45 55.49 5.17 27.89
N ALA A 46 55.48 5.89 26.77
CA ALA A 46 54.78 7.16 26.66
C ALA A 46 54.97 7.80 25.27
N ALA A 47 53.86 8.34 24.78
CA ALA A 47 53.76 9.41 23.78
C ALA A 47 54.01 9.03 22.31
N LEU A 48 52.94 8.55 21.66
CA LEU A 48 52.33 9.23 20.51
C LEU A 48 51.01 8.52 20.15
N ALA A 49 50.08 8.47 21.11
CA ALA A 49 48.67 8.32 20.78
C ALA A 49 48.17 9.73 20.46
N VAL A 50 48.04 10.05 19.16
CA VAL A 50 47.19 11.15 18.72
C VAL A 50 45.80 10.84 19.26
N ARG A 51 45.39 11.55 20.31
CA ARG A 51 44.02 11.51 20.80
C ARG A 51 43.16 12.08 19.67
N GLU A 52 42.42 11.19 19.00
CA GLU A 52 41.19 11.57 18.31
C GLU A 52 40.37 12.42 19.30
N PRO A 53 39.92 13.63 18.94
CA PRO A 53 39.10 14.44 19.83
C PRO A 53 37.85 13.63 20.20
N ASP A 54 37.46 13.69 21.48
CA ASP A 54 36.31 12.97 22.04
C ASP A 54 35.05 13.11 21.18
N GLY A 55 34.84 12.19 20.24
CA GLY A 55 33.64 12.14 19.38
C GLY A 55 32.33 11.98 20.16
N CYS A 56 32.41 11.68 21.46
CA CYS A 56 31.29 11.65 22.38
C CYS A 56 30.86 13.06 22.83
N ALA A 57 31.80 13.99 23.06
CA ALA A 57 31.50 15.33 23.56
C ALA A 57 30.92 16.24 22.46
N GLU A 58 31.49 16.19 21.27
CA GLU A 58 31.00 16.96 20.12
C GLU A 58 29.64 16.45 19.62
N LYS A 59 29.42 15.13 19.66
CA LYS A 59 28.11 14.53 19.38
C LYS A 59 27.06 14.89 20.44
N ALA A 60 27.44 14.91 21.71
CA ALA A 60 26.55 15.33 22.80
C ALA A 60 26.17 16.82 22.69
N LEU A 61 27.07 17.68 22.20
CA LEU A 61 26.77 19.08 21.92
C LEU A 61 25.85 19.23 20.70
N LEU A 62 26.09 18.45 19.64
CA LEU A 62 25.24 18.45 18.44
C LEU A 62 23.80 18.05 18.75
N GLU A 63 23.62 17.03 19.59
CA GLU A 63 22.31 16.50 19.97
C GLU A 63 21.81 17.07 21.32
N GLN A 64 22.39 18.18 21.80
CA GLN A 64 22.12 18.76 23.12
C GLN A 64 20.62 19.00 23.38
N PHE A 65 19.87 19.38 22.34
CA PHE A 65 18.44 19.63 22.39
C PHE A 65 17.62 18.59 21.61
N GLY A 66 18.25 17.46 21.28
CA GLY A 66 17.67 16.40 20.47
C GLY A 66 17.71 16.69 18.96
N VAL A 67 17.51 15.62 18.20
CA VAL A 67 17.31 15.70 16.74
C VAL A 67 15.84 15.98 16.41
N PRO A 68 15.53 16.61 15.27
CA PRO A 68 14.15 16.77 14.82
C PRO A 68 13.41 15.44 14.75
N LEU A 69 12.22 15.38 15.37
CA LEU A 69 11.37 14.19 15.36
C LEU A 69 10.49 14.18 14.11
N THR A 70 10.60 13.12 13.32
CA THR A 70 9.84 12.97 12.06
C THR A 70 8.47 12.30 12.26
N GLY A 71 8.27 11.61 13.38
CA GLY A 71 7.04 10.85 13.67
C GLY A 71 6.84 9.62 12.75
N THR A 72 7.93 9.06 12.22
CA THR A 72 7.90 7.98 11.23
C THR A 72 8.10 6.58 11.82
N GLU A 73 8.17 6.45 13.14
CA GLU A 73 8.25 5.18 13.83
C GLU A 73 7.09 4.25 13.49
N THR A 74 7.37 2.94 13.47
CA THR A 74 6.34 1.93 13.20
C THR A 74 5.35 1.83 14.36
N ARG A 75 4.10 2.17 14.07
CA ARG A 75 2.94 2.02 14.96
C ARG A 75 2.29 0.67 14.69
N ARG A 76 1.94 -0.06 15.75
CA ARG A 76 1.38 -1.41 15.65
C ARG A 76 0.01 -1.45 16.30
N TYR A 77 -0.93 -2.08 15.60
CA TYR A 77 -2.30 -2.33 16.02
C TYR A 77 -2.52 -3.85 16.04
N THR A 78 -3.76 -4.28 16.29
CA THR A 78 -4.07 -5.70 16.48
C THR A 78 -3.70 -6.57 15.28
N ASN A 79 -3.90 -6.08 14.05
CA ASN A 79 -3.66 -6.86 12.82
C ASN A 79 -3.05 -6.07 11.66
N HIS A 80 -2.60 -4.84 11.92
CA HIS A 80 -1.85 -4.05 10.96
C HIS A 80 -0.81 -3.19 11.67
N ALA A 81 0.19 -2.75 10.93
CA ALA A 81 1.17 -1.78 11.38
C ALA A 81 1.33 -0.70 10.32
N LEU A 82 1.73 0.50 10.70
CA LEU A 82 1.91 1.62 9.77
C LEU A 82 3.06 2.54 10.19
N SER A 83 3.59 3.26 9.22
CA SER A 83 4.37 4.49 9.46
C SER A 83 3.54 5.66 8.95
N TYR A 84 3.46 6.74 9.72
CA TYR A 84 2.59 7.87 9.43
C TYR A 84 3.38 9.05 8.85
N ASP A 85 2.78 9.80 7.93
CA ASP A 85 3.35 11.06 7.42
C ASP A 85 2.65 12.24 8.11
N GLN A 86 3.25 12.75 9.19
CA GLN A 86 2.74 13.92 9.92
C GLN A 86 2.59 15.16 9.04
N SER A 87 3.34 15.28 7.94
CA SER A 87 3.23 16.42 7.01
C SER A 87 2.01 16.31 6.10
N LYS A 88 1.62 15.09 5.72
CA LYS A 88 0.55 14.83 4.76
C LYS A 88 -0.75 14.32 5.41
N ARG A 89 -0.72 14.02 6.70
CA ARG A 89 -1.84 13.52 7.50
C ARG A 89 -2.39 12.18 6.99
N VAL A 90 -1.52 11.36 6.38
CA VAL A 90 -1.85 10.05 5.79
C VAL A 90 -0.77 9.02 6.13
N PRO A 91 -1.04 7.70 6.06
CA PRO A 91 0.02 6.69 6.20
C PRO A 91 1.04 6.81 5.06
N ARG A 92 2.32 6.58 5.35
CA ARG A 92 3.36 6.33 4.35
C ARG A 92 3.21 4.93 3.77
N TRP A 93 2.99 3.96 4.66
CA TRP A 93 2.73 2.57 4.36
C TRP A 93 1.89 1.97 5.46
N VAL A 94 1.08 0.96 5.12
CA VAL A 94 0.36 0.10 6.06
C VAL A 94 0.61 -1.35 5.68
N LEU A 95 1.22 -2.10 6.60
CA LEU A 95 1.46 -3.54 6.51
C LEU A 95 0.36 -4.31 7.23
N GLU A 96 -0.18 -5.33 6.59
CA GLU A 96 -1.11 -6.29 7.19
C GLU A 96 -0.72 -7.72 6.85
N HIS A 97 -1.22 -8.67 7.66
CA HIS A 97 -1.12 -10.10 7.39
C HIS A 97 -2.52 -10.71 7.43
N ILE A 98 -2.90 -11.40 6.34
CA ILE A 98 -4.18 -12.08 6.21
C ILE A 98 -4.00 -13.58 6.03
N SER A 99 -4.98 -14.31 6.54
CA SER A 99 -5.11 -15.75 6.44
C SER A 99 -6.60 -16.10 6.41
N LYS A 100 -6.92 -17.35 6.07
CA LYS A 100 -8.31 -17.82 6.00
C LYS A 100 -9.11 -17.56 7.28
N SER A 101 -8.48 -17.73 8.44
CA SER A 101 -9.15 -17.51 9.74
C SER A 101 -9.44 -16.04 10.03
N LYS A 102 -8.59 -15.11 9.58
CA LYS A 102 -8.74 -13.66 9.87
C LYS A 102 -9.86 -13.00 9.07
N ILE A 103 -10.12 -13.50 7.86
CA ILE A 103 -11.16 -12.95 6.96
C ILE A 103 -12.56 -13.49 7.27
N MET A 104 -12.69 -14.40 8.26
CA MET A 104 -13.96 -14.93 8.75
C MET A 104 -14.25 -14.41 10.17
N GLY A 105 -15.53 -14.34 10.54
CA GLY A 105 -15.99 -13.91 11.86
C GLY A 105 -17.08 -12.85 11.81
N ASP A 106 -17.60 -12.52 12.98
CA ASP A 106 -18.83 -11.73 13.15
C ASP A 106 -18.59 -10.22 13.33
N ALA A 107 -17.35 -9.75 13.22
CA ALA A 107 -17.08 -8.31 13.28
C ALA A 107 -17.84 -7.60 12.14
N ASP A 108 -18.64 -6.60 12.50
CA ASP A 108 -19.45 -5.81 11.58
C ASP A 108 -18.96 -4.38 11.47
N ARG A 109 -18.52 -4.02 10.27
CA ARG A 109 -18.07 -2.67 9.91
C ARG A 109 -19.12 -1.59 10.18
N LYS A 110 -20.41 -1.94 10.25
CA LYS A 110 -21.50 -0.98 10.57
C LYS A 110 -21.37 -0.41 11.98
N HIS A 111 -20.68 -1.10 12.89
CA HIS A 111 -20.44 -0.64 14.25
C HIS A 111 -19.16 0.19 14.39
N CYS A 112 -18.33 0.24 13.35
CA CYS A 112 -17.10 1.03 13.33
C CYS A 112 -17.38 2.45 12.85
N LYS A 113 -16.66 3.42 13.42
CA LYS A 113 -16.73 4.83 13.05
C LYS A 113 -15.34 5.35 12.77
N PHE A 114 -15.20 6.11 11.69
CA PHE A 114 -13.97 6.85 11.44
C PHE A 114 -13.72 7.85 12.55
N LYS A 115 -12.50 7.86 13.07
CA LYS A 115 -12.07 8.80 14.11
C LYS A 115 -10.56 9.04 14.03
N PRO A 116 -10.07 10.20 14.51
CA PRO A 116 -8.64 10.43 14.67
C PRO A 116 -8.00 9.29 15.46
N ASP A 117 -6.77 8.94 15.09
CA ASP A 117 -6.01 7.97 15.84
C ASP A 117 -5.59 8.57 17.19
N PRO A 118 -5.95 7.95 18.34
CA PRO A 118 -5.61 8.50 19.65
C PRO A 118 -4.10 8.53 19.94
N ASN A 119 -3.28 7.84 19.14
CA ASN A 119 -1.83 7.77 19.32
C ASN A 119 -1.08 8.81 18.47
N ILE A 120 -1.77 9.53 17.57
CA ILE A 120 -1.17 10.59 16.75
C ILE A 120 -1.39 11.92 17.47
N PRO A 121 -0.35 12.76 17.67
CA PRO A 121 -0.54 14.09 18.23
C PRO A 121 -1.58 14.88 17.42
N PRO A 122 -2.59 15.50 18.05
CA PRO A 122 -3.68 16.17 17.33
C PRO A 122 -3.22 17.16 16.24
N THR A 123 -2.12 17.88 16.46
CA THR A 123 -1.50 18.83 15.50
C THR A 123 -1.12 18.18 14.16
N PHE A 124 -0.94 16.86 14.13
CA PHE A 124 -0.56 16.10 12.94
C PHE A 124 -1.62 15.11 12.50
N SER A 125 -2.76 15.03 13.19
CA SER A 125 -3.83 14.09 12.87
C SER A 125 -4.76 14.69 11.83
N ALA A 126 -5.37 13.83 10.99
CA ALA A 126 -6.54 14.23 10.22
C ALA A 126 -7.80 14.07 11.08
N PHE A 127 -8.85 14.81 10.71
CA PHE A 127 -10.16 14.73 11.32
C PHE A 127 -11.23 14.38 10.28
N ASN A 128 -12.46 14.07 10.73
CA ASN A 128 -13.51 13.68 9.79
C ASN A 128 -13.95 14.86 8.92
N GLU A 129 -13.84 16.06 9.47
CA GLU A 129 -14.17 17.36 8.92
C GLU A 129 -13.35 17.65 7.66
N ASP A 130 -12.09 17.17 7.59
CA ASP A 130 -11.26 17.30 6.39
C ASP A 130 -11.81 16.52 5.20
N TYR A 131 -12.48 15.39 5.47
CA TYR A 131 -12.97 14.47 4.45
C TYR A 131 -14.42 14.76 4.05
N VAL A 132 -15.28 15.09 5.01
CA VAL A 132 -16.72 15.27 4.75
C VAL A 132 -16.94 16.50 3.87
N GLY A 133 -17.53 16.30 2.70
CA GLY A 133 -17.77 17.39 1.74
C GLY A 133 -16.57 17.75 0.85
N SER A 134 -15.42 17.08 1.01
CA SER A 134 -14.20 17.37 0.23
C SER A 134 -14.24 16.90 -1.22
N GLY A 135 -15.21 16.04 -1.58
CA GLY A 135 -15.24 15.32 -2.85
C GLY A 135 -14.43 14.00 -2.85
N TRP A 136 -13.71 13.71 -1.76
CA TRP A 136 -12.95 12.48 -1.58
C TRP A 136 -13.56 11.57 -0.50
N SER A 137 -13.47 10.27 -0.70
CA SER A 137 -13.88 9.27 0.30
C SER A 137 -12.75 8.97 1.28
N ARG A 138 -13.09 8.40 2.44
CA ARG A 138 -12.13 7.84 3.40
C ARG A 138 -11.72 6.43 2.93
N GLY A 139 -10.59 6.34 2.22
CA GLY A 139 -10.05 5.11 1.67
C GLY A 139 -9.17 4.35 2.65
N HIS A 140 -9.48 3.07 2.90
CA HIS A 140 -8.68 2.24 3.80
C HIS A 140 -7.44 1.69 3.10
N MET A 141 -6.29 1.71 3.79
CA MET A 141 -5.09 1.00 3.33
C MET A 141 -5.11 -0.47 3.79
N ALA A 142 -5.26 -0.72 5.10
CA ALA A 142 -5.68 -2.01 5.63
C ALA A 142 -7.22 -2.06 5.71
N PRO A 143 -7.91 -2.91 4.93
CA PRO A 143 -9.37 -2.87 4.85
C PRO A 143 -10.04 -3.60 6.01
N ALA A 144 -11.20 -3.09 6.42
CA ALA A 144 -12.03 -3.70 7.45
C ALA A 144 -12.36 -5.18 7.16
N GLY A 145 -12.58 -5.53 5.88
CA GLY A 145 -12.92 -6.90 5.45
C GLY A 145 -11.85 -7.95 5.77
N ASN A 146 -10.61 -7.54 6.04
CA ASN A 146 -9.52 -8.44 6.40
C ASN A 146 -9.48 -8.77 7.90
N ASN A 147 -10.37 -8.15 8.70
CA ASN A 147 -10.34 -8.16 10.16
C ASN A 147 -11.64 -8.69 10.76
N LYS A 148 -12.32 -9.61 10.05
CA LYS A 148 -13.61 -10.18 10.45
C LYS A 148 -13.54 -10.97 11.76
N PHE A 149 -12.36 -11.50 12.08
CA PHE A 149 -12.10 -12.26 13.29
C PHE A 149 -12.09 -11.43 14.58
N SER A 150 -11.93 -10.10 14.49
CA SER A 150 -11.76 -9.23 15.66
C SER A 150 -12.38 -7.86 15.45
N SER A 151 -13.41 -7.55 16.24
CA SER A 151 -14.04 -6.23 16.25
C SER A 151 -13.07 -5.11 16.62
N GLN A 152 -12.08 -5.38 17.48
CA GLN A 152 -11.04 -4.42 17.81
C GLN A 152 -10.14 -4.16 16.60
N ALA A 153 -9.62 -5.21 15.96
CA ALA A 153 -8.77 -5.07 14.78
C ALA A 153 -9.50 -4.31 13.67
N MET A 154 -10.79 -4.61 13.47
CA MET A 154 -11.62 -3.88 12.51
C MET A 154 -11.83 -2.43 12.91
N ALA A 155 -12.11 -2.11 14.18
CA ALA A 155 -12.29 -0.73 14.62
C ALA A 155 -11.00 0.10 14.46
N GLU A 156 -9.84 -0.49 14.70
CA GLU A 156 -8.53 0.16 14.51
C GLU A 156 -8.27 0.49 13.04
N THR A 157 -8.83 -0.24 12.06
CA THR A 157 -8.70 0.16 10.64
C THR A 157 -9.48 1.44 10.31
N PHE A 158 -10.40 1.88 11.17
CA PHE A 158 -11.14 3.13 10.99
C PHE A 158 -10.44 4.33 11.63
N TYR A 159 -9.25 4.14 12.21
CA TYR A 159 -8.42 5.27 12.62
C TYR A 159 -7.91 6.00 11.38
N LEU A 160 -7.98 7.33 11.39
CA LEU A 160 -7.59 8.15 10.24
C LEU A 160 -6.09 8.04 9.90
N SER A 161 -5.28 7.46 10.78
CA SER A 161 -3.89 7.06 10.49
C SER A 161 -3.76 5.97 9.42
N ASN A 162 -4.81 5.18 9.17
CA ASN A 162 -4.90 4.16 8.11
C ASN A 162 -5.59 4.66 6.83
N ILE A 163 -6.01 5.93 6.80
CA ILE A 163 -6.91 6.46 5.77
C ILE A 163 -6.19 7.43 4.85
N VAL A 164 -6.56 7.39 3.56
CA VAL A 164 -6.18 8.38 2.56
C VAL A 164 -7.44 8.95 1.88
N PRO A 165 -7.39 10.18 1.35
CA PRO A 165 -8.43 10.68 0.45
C PRO A 165 -8.45 9.86 -0.84
N GLN A 166 -9.52 9.09 -1.07
CA GLN A 166 -9.61 8.18 -2.20
C GLN A 166 -10.84 8.48 -3.06
N ASN A 167 -10.68 8.43 -4.38
CA ASN A 167 -11.79 8.58 -5.32
C ASN A 167 -12.90 7.55 -4.99
N PHE A 168 -14.16 7.97 -4.97
CA PHE A 168 -15.28 7.13 -4.55
C PHE A 168 -15.43 5.85 -5.40
N ASP A 169 -15.31 5.99 -6.71
CA ASP A 169 -15.44 4.86 -7.65
C ASP A 169 -14.23 3.94 -7.59
N ASN A 170 -13.04 4.50 -7.37
CA ASN A 170 -11.83 3.71 -7.11
C ASN A 170 -12.00 2.85 -5.85
N ASN A 171 -12.36 3.49 -4.73
CA ASN A 171 -12.54 2.85 -3.42
C ASN A 171 -13.61 1.75 -3.46
N ALA A 172 -14.79 2.06 -4.01
CA ALA A 172 -15.89 1.11 -4.08
C ALA A 172 -15.78 0.08 -5.22
N GLY A 173 -14.93 0.34 -6.21
CA GLY A 173 -14.77 -0.44 -7.44
C GLY A 173 -13.43 -1.18 -7.51
N TYR A 174 -12.47 -0.63 -8.27
CA TYR A 174 -11.24 -1.32 -8.63
C TYR A 174 -10.37 -1.67 -7.41
N TRP A 175 -10.23 -0.76 -6.45
CA TRP A 175 -9.45 -1.00 -5.23
C TRP A 175 -10.08 -2.10 -4.38
N ASN A 176 -11.41 -2.07 -4.19
CA ASN A 176 -12.13 -3.13 -3.51
C ASN A 176 -11.99 -4.49 -4.22
N ARG A 177 -11.98 -4.53 -5.56
CA ARG A 177 -11.69 -5.78 -6.31
C ARG A 177 -10.27 -6.29 -6.05
N MET A 178 -9.27 -5.41 -5.96
CA MET A 178 -7.92 -5.80 -5.53
C MET A 178 -7.89 -6.34 -4.09
N GLU A 179 -8.61 -5.70 -3.17
CA GLU A 179 -8.73 -6.21 -1.79
C GLU A 179 -9.45 -7.56 -1.71
N MET A 180 -10.44 -7.80 -2.58
CA MET A 180 -11.10 -9.10 -2.72
C MET A 180 -10.13 -10.16 -3.22
N TYR A 181 -9.35 -9.86 -4.26
CA TYR A 181 -8.30 -10.75 -4.76
C TYR A 181 -7.28 -11.10 -3.66
N CYS A 182 -6.85 -10.12 -2.87
CA CYS A 182 -5.98 -10.39 -1.72
C CYS A 182 -6.58 -11.40 -0.74
N ARG A 183 -7.88 -11.30 -0.42
CA ARG A 183 -8.56 -12.28 0.44
C ARG A 183 -8.68 -13.64 -0.22
N GLU A 184 -8.97 -13.67 -1.52
CA GLU A 184 -9.07 -14.90 -2.31
C GLU A 184 -7.75 -15.68 -2.32
N LEU A 185 -6.59 -15.00 -2.31
CA LEU A 185 -5.29 -15.65 -2.18
C LEU A 185 -5.19 -16.52 -0.93
N THR A 186 -5.91 -16.20 0.17
CA THR A 186 -5.89 -17.01 1.40
C THR A 186 -6.55 -18.39 1.25
N GLU A 187 -7.24 -18.64 0.14
CA GLU A 187 -7.74 -19.97 -0.22
C GLU A 187 -6.63 -20.86 -0.80
N ARG A 188 -5.55 -20.26 -1.30
CA ARG A 188 -4.45 -20.93 -2.03
C ARG A 188 -3.09 -20.80 -1.34
N PHE A 189 -2.94 -19.82 -0.45
CA PHE A 189 -1.74 -19.51 0.31
C PHE A 189 -2.11 -19.37 1.78
N GLU A 190 -1.39 -20.04 2.69
CA GLU A 190 -1.70 -19.98 4.13
C GLU A 190 -1.44 -18.58 4.72
N ASP A 191 -0.39 -17.91 4.24
CA ASP A 191 0.00 -16.57 4.70
C ASP A 191 0.12 -15.60 3.52
N VAL A 192 -0.52 -14.44 3.66
CA VAL A 192 -0.42 -13.34 2.68
C VAL A 192 -0.14 -12.03 3.43
N TRP A 193 0.99 -11.41 3.14
CA TRP A 193 1.36 -10.08 3.63
C TRP A 193 1.11 -9.03 2.56
N ILE A 194 0.55 -7.90 2.97
CA ILE A 194 0.20 -6.82 2.05
C ILE A 194 0.72 -5.52 2.62
N VAL A 195 1.44 -4.75 1.81
CA VAL A 195 1.78 -3.36 2.13
C VAL A 195 1.04 -2.45 1.18
N SER A 196 0.21 -1.54 1.71
CA SER A 196 -0.53 -0.56 0.92
C SER A 196 -0.10 0.87 1.29
N GLY A 197 -0.19 1.81 0.35
CA GLY A 197 0.06 3.21 0.67
C GLY A 197 -0.21 4.20 -0.48
N PRO A 198 -0.14 5.50 -0.19
CA PRO A 198 -0.29 6.57 -1.16
C PRO A 198 1.00 6.92 -1.93
N LEU A 199 0.84 7.47 -3.13
CA LEU A 199 1.90 8.06 -3.95
C LEU A 199 1.47 9.41 -4.56
N THR A 200 2.42 10.35 -4.62
CA THR A 200 2.29 11.64 -5.32
C THR A 200 3.33 11.69 -6.44
N LEU A 201 2.94 11.20 -7.62
CA LEU A 201 3.86 10.98 -8.73
C LEU A 201 3.96 12.21 -9.64
N PRO A 202 5.12 12.45 -10.28
CA PRO A 202 5.29 13.60 -11.16
C PRO A 202 4.56 13.40 -12.49
N GLN A 203 4.03 14.49 -13.04
CA GLN A 203 3.55 14.58 -14.41
C GLN A 203 4.53 15.42 -15.23
N THR A 204 4.71 15.08 -16.51
CA THR A 204 5.58 15.85 -17.42
C THR A 204 4.75 16.88 -18.17
N GLY A 205 5.02 18.16 -17.95
CA GLY A 205 4.36 19.27 -18.64
C GLY A 205 4.75 19.36 -20.12
N SER A 206 4.02 20.19 -20.87
CA SER A 206 4.32 20.46 -22.28
C SER A 206 5.70 21.09 -22.51
N ASP A 207 6.28 21.72 -21.48
CA ASP A 207 7.64 22.27 -21.47
C ASP A 207 8.73 21.24 -21.13
N GLY A 208 8.35 19.96 -20.93
CA GLY A 208 9.26 18.87 -20.57
C GLY A 208 9.65 18.83 -19.08
N LYS A 209 9.20 19.77 -18.25
CA LYS A 209 9.47 19.74 -16.81
C LYS A 209 8.59 18.72 -16.11
N LYS A 210 9.16 18.09 -15.07
CA LYS A 210 8.43 17.16 -14.20
C LYS A 210 7.97 17.90 -12.96
N THR A 211 6.66 17.87 -12.70
CA THR A 211 6.05 18.53 -11.54
C THR A 211 5.18 17.53 -10.78
N VAL A 212 5.31 17.52 -9.47
CA VAL A 212 4.39 16.82 -8.57
C VAL A 212 3.32 17.81 -8.14
N SER A 213 2.06 17.53 -8.44
CA SER A 213 0.92 18.33 -8.01
C SER A 213 -0.13 17.40 -7.41
N TYR A 214 -0.66 17.80 -6.25
CA TYR A 214 -1.72 17.09 -5.56
C TYR A 214 -2.56 18.07 -4.75
N GLN A 215 -3.84 17.75 -4.60
CA GLN A 215 -4.75 18.52 -3.76
C GLN A 215 -4.45 18.25 -2.28
N VAL A 216 -4.65 19.26 -1.43
CA VAL A 216 -4.81 19.10 0.01
C VAL A 216 -6.25 19.47 0.38
N ILE A 217 -6.85 18.76 1.33
CA ILE A 217 -8.25 18.95 1.75
C ILE A 217 -8.37 19.26 3.23
N GLY A 218 -9.42 19.99 3.60
CA GLY A 218 -9.71 20.35 4.98
C GLY A 218 -8.81 21.46 5.54
N GLU A 219 -9.02 21.80 6.81
CA GLU A 219 -8.19 22.79 7.52
C GLU A 219 -6.80 22.22 7.80
N ASP A 220 -6.69 20.91 8.01
CA ASP A 220 -5.45 20.22 8.31
C ASP A 220 -4.62 19.88 7.06
N ASN A 221 -5.08 20.26 5.88
CA ASN A 221 -4.41 20.07 4.59
C ASN A 221 -3.99 18.60 4.33
N VAL A 222 -4.93 17.67 4.49
CA VAL A 222 -4.71 16.24 4.24
C VAL A 222 -4.39 16.02 2.76
N ALA A 223 -3.27 15.38 2.45
CA ALA A 223 -2.82 15.22 1.07
C ALA A 223 -3.62 14.14 0.32
N VAL A 224 -4.12 14.49 -0.86
CA VAL A 224 -4.79 13.58 -1.78
C VAL A 224 -3.75 12.88 -2.66
N PRO A 225 -3.56 11.56 -2.59
CA PRO A 225 -2.62 10.88 -3.45
C PRO A 225 -3.05 10.89 -4.92
N SER A 226 -2.07 10.96 -5.82
CA SER A 226 -2.29 10.73 -7.26
C SER A 226 -2.50 9.25 -7.59
N HIS A 227 -1.84 8.37 -6.84
CA HIS A 227 -1.82 6.92 -7.05
C HIS A 227 -1.81 6.20 -5.71
N LEU A 228 -2.25 4.96 -5.71
CA LEU A 228 -2.16 4.03 -4.59
C LEU A 228 -1.32 2.83 -5.02
N TYR A 229 -0.59 2.24 -4.08
CA TYR A 229 0.15 1.02 -4.33
C TYR A 229 -0.26 -0.12 -3.41
N LYS A 230 -0.08 -1.35 -3.88
CA LYS A 230 -0.07 -2.58 -3.08
C LYS A 230 1.15 -3.42 -3.43
N VAL A 231 1.86 -3.89 -2.41
CA VAL A 231 2.85 -4.98 -2.54
C VAL A 231 2.28 -6.20 -1.84
N ILE A 232 2.14 -7.30 -2.57
CA ILE A 232 1.58 -8.55 -2.08
C ILE A 232 2.72 -9.58 -2.02
N LEU A 233 2.90 -10.21 -0.87
CA LEU A 233 3.81 -11.32 -0.66
C LEU A 233 3.00 -12.51 -0.13
N ALA A 234 3.08 -13.66 -0.79
CA ALA A 234 2.31 -14.84 -0.43
C ALA A 234 3.22 -16.05 -0.22
N ARG A 235 2.92 -16.83 0.81
CA ARG A 235 3.60 -18.09 1.16
C ARG A 235 2.59 -19.23 1.13
N ARG A 236 2.93 -20.32 0.42
CA ARG A 236 2.05 -21.48 0.26
C ARG A 236 1.71 -22.08 1.62
N SER A 237 2.74 -22.47 2.37
CA SER A 237 2.67 -22.87 3.77
C SER A 237 4.04 -22.67 4.43
N PRO A 238 4.15 -22.60 5.77
CA PRO A 238 5.42 -22.47 6.47
C PRO A 238 6.40 -23.63 6.24
N VAL A 239 5.87 -24.81 5.88
CA VAL A 239 6.66 -26.04 5.65
C VAL A 239 6.97 -26.30 4.17
N SER A 240 6.40 -25.51 3.26
CA SER A 240 6.62 -25.68 1.83
C SER A 240 8.00 -25.17 1.42
N ALA A 241 8.70 -25.96 0.60
CA ALA A 241 9.92 -25.53 -0.08
C ALA A 241 9.65 -24.66 -1.31
N GLU A 242 8.38 -24.45 -1.69
CA GLU A 242 8.03 -23.56 -2.78
C GLU A 242 8.52 -22.14 -2.50
N PRO A 243 9.14 -21.47 -3.48
CA PRO A 243 9.51 -20.08 -3.29
C PRO A 243 8.29 -19.18 -3.13
N LEU A 244 8.49 -18.10 -2.36
CA LEU A 244 7.49 -17.06 -2.13
C LEU A 244 7.05 -16.41 -3.44
N ALA A 245 5.82 -15.93 -3.46
CA ALA A 245 5.23 -15.21 -4.59
C ALA A 245 5.10 -13.73 -4.24
N LEU A 246 5.59 -12.83 -5.12
CA LEU A 246 5.54 -11.39 -4.89
C LEU A 246 5.00 -10.64 -6.13
N GLY A 247 4.20 -9.61 -5.89
CA GLY A 247 3.81 -8.63 -6.90
C GLY A 247 3.65 -7.24 -6.32
N ALA A 248 4.08 -6.22 -7.07
CA ALA A 248 3.89 -4.81 -6.74
C ALA A 248 2.99 -4.17 -7.79
N PHE A 249 2.00 -3.40 -7.35
CA PHE A 249 0.98 -2.80 -8.21
C PHE A 249 0.81 -1.32 -7.86
N VAL A 250 0.65 -0.47 -8.88
CA VAL A 250 0.40 0.96 -8.74
C VAL A 250 -0.80 1.35 -9.58
N VAL A 251 -1.86 1.84 -8.95
CA VAL A 251 -3.10 2.26 -9.61
C VAL A 251 -3.34 3.76 -9.42
N PRO A 252 -3.86 4.48 -10.41
CA PRO A 252 -4.23 5.89 -10.23
C PRO A 252 -5.41 6.02 -9.26
N ASN A 253 -5.44 7.11 -8.50
CA ASN A 253 -6.53 7.44 -7.57
C ASN A 253 -7.72 8.06 -8.31
N GLU A 254 -8.25 7.34 -9.29
CA GLU A 254 -9.36 7.73 -10.15
C GLU A 254 -10.25 6.51 -10.49
N ALA A 255 -11.37 6.74 -11.15
CA ALA A 255 -12.26 5.67 -11.56
C ALA A 255 -11.58 4.75 -12.60
N ILE A 256 -11.50 3.44 -12.31
CA ILE A 256 -10.94 2.44 -13.22
C ILE A 256 -12.02 1.38 -13.49
N GLY A 257 -12.38 1.23 -14.77
CA GLY A 257 -13.40 0.27 -15.21
C GLY A 257 -12.94 -1.20 -15.20
N PHE A 258 -13.80 -2.09 -15.69
CA PHE A 258 -13.54 -3.55 -15.73
C PHE A 258 -12.61 -4.01 -16.85
N GLN A 259 -12.34 -3.15 -17.84
CA GLN A 259 -11.53 -3.48 -19.02
C GLN A 259 -10.03 -3.65 -18.69
N ARG A 260 -9.54 -2.99 -17.63
CA ARG A 260 -8.13 -3.00 -17.25
C ARG A 260 -7.82 -4.17 -16.33
N GLN A 261 -6.90 -5.04 -16.73
CA GLN A 261 -6.44 -6.16 -15.91
C GLN A 261 -5.46 -5.69 -14.83
N LEU A 262 -5.36 -6.43 -13.73
CA LEU A 262 -4.45 -6.09 -12.63
C LEU A 262 -2.98 -6.06 -13.07
N SER A 263 -2.61 -6.96 -13.98
CA SER A 263 -1.26 -7.06 -14.55
C SER A 263 -0.84 -5.80 -15.30
N GLU A 264 -1.77 -5.01 -15.85
CA GLU A 264 -1.47 -3.72 -16.50
C GLU A 264 -0.93 -2.67 -15.52
N PHE A 265 -1.26 -2.83 -14.24
CA PHE A 265 -0.79 -1.97 -13.15
C PHE A 265 0.38 -2.57 -12.38
N GLN A 266 0.90 -3.72 -12.82
CA GLN A 266 2.05 -4.35 -12.20
C GLN A 266 3.33 -3.57 -12.53
N VAL A 267 4.15 -3.33 -11.51
CA VAL A 267 5.47 -2.71 -11.61
C VAL A 267 6.53 -3.60 -10.98
N SER A 268 7.80 -3.35 -11.27
CA SER A 268 8.87 -4.01 -10.52
C SER A 268 8.88 -3.52 -9.06
N LEU A 269 9.33 -4.36 -8.14
CA LEU A 269 9.49 -3.95 -6.74
C LEU A 269 10.45 -2.77 -6.63
N GLN A 270 11.54 -2.81 -7.40
CA GLN A 270 12.59 -1.78 -7.40
C GLN A 270 12.07 -0.43 -7.89
N ASP A 271 11.21 -0.40 -8.92
CA ASP A 271 10.60 0.84 -9.39
C ASP A 271 9.68 1.43 -8.33
N LEU A 272 8.85 0.60 -7.68
CA LEU A 272 7.99 1.08 -6.60
C LEU A 272 8.80 1.61 -5.41
N GLU A 273 9.89 0.95 -5.03
CA GLU A 273 10.81 1.43 -3.99
C GLU A 273 11.42 2.79 -4.35
N LYS A 274 11.83 2.97 -5.61
CA LYS A 274 12.34 4.24 -6.11
C LYS A 274 11.27 5.34 -6.11
N LEU A 275 10.03 5.00 -6.44
CA LEU A 275 8.91 5.95 -6.45
C LEU A 275 8.44 6.35 -5.04
N SER A 276 8.47 5.42 -4.09
CA SER A 276 7.98 5.60 -2.72
C SER A 276 9.05 6.07 -1.73
N GLY A 277 10.33 5.84 -2.03
CA GLY A 277 11.42 6.04 -1.08
C GLY A 277 11.42 5.02 0.07
N LEU A 278 10.77 3.86 -0.11
CA LEU A 278 10.64 2.80 0.88
C LEU A 278 11.44 1.55 0.46
N VAL A 279 11.73 0.69 1.42
CA VAL A 279 12.25 -0.67 1.19
C VAL A 279 11.22 -1.65 1.74
N PHE A 280 10.63 -2.47 0.87
CA PHE A 280 9.59 -3.41 1.27
C PHE A 280 10.18 -4.77 1.65
N PHE A 281 9.68 -5.34 2.75
CA PHE A 281 10.13 -6.64 3.26
C PHE A 281 11.67 -6.74 3.35
N PRO A 282 12.35 -5.88 4.13
CA PRO A 282 13.81 -5.81 4.15
C PRO A 282 14.51 -7.09 4.62
N HIS A 283 13.78 -7.98 5.32
CA HIS A 283 14.27 -9.30 5.73
C HIS A 283 14.06 -10.40 4.69
N LEU A 284 13.42 -10.09 3.56
CA LEU A 284 13.27 -11.02 2.45
C LEU A 284 14.59 -11.11 1.68
N ASP A 285 15.18 -12.29 1.62
CA ASP A 285 16.36 -12.54 0.79
C ASP A 285 15.96 -12.48 -0.69
N ARG A 286 16.32 -11.39 -1.37
CA ARG A 286 16.01 -11.16 -2.78
C ARG A 286 16.90 -11.95 -3.74
N THR A 287 17.95 -12.58 -3.23
CA THR A 287 18.77 -13.51 -4.01
C THR A 287 18.15 -14.90 -4.09
N SER A 288 17.30 -15.24 -3.10
CA SER A 288 16.43 -16.41 -3.16
C SER A 288 15.40 -16.25 -4.29
N GLY A 289 15.05 -17.36 -4.96
CA GLY A 289 14.23 -17.33 -6.16
C GLY A 289 12.77 -16.92 -5.92
N ILE A 290 12.46 -15.64 -5.75
CA ILE A 290 11.09 -15.13 -5.59
C ILE A 290 10.35 -15.21 -6.93
N ARG A 291 9.15 -15.79 -6.94
CA ARG A 291 8.31 -15.89 -8.15
C ARG A 291 7.40 -14.68 -8.28
N ASN A 292 7.13 -14.25 -9.51
CA ASN A 292 6.09 -13.26 -9.78
C ASN A 292 4.72 -13.86 -9.42
N ILE A 293 3.96 -13.17 -8.56
CA ILE A 293 2.63 -13.62 -8.14
C ILE A 293 1.67 -13.82 -9.32
N CYS A 294 1.73 -12.99 -10.36
CA CYS A 294 0.88 -13.13 -11.54
C CYS A 294 1.32 -14.24 -12.50
N SER A 295 2.43 -14.91 -12.22
CA SER A 295 2.88 -16.10 -12.95
C SER A 295 2.52 -17.40 -12.21
N VAL A 296 2.33 -17.34 -10.88
CA VAL A 296 1.99 -18.51 -10.06
C VAL A 296 0.54 -18.52 -9.58
N ASP A 297 -0.13 -17.38 -9.69
CA ASP A 297 -1.54 -17.14 -9.42
C ASP A 297 -2.12 -16.26 -10.55
N THR A 298 -3.44 -16.10 -10.57
CA THR A 298 -4.14 -15.58 -11.75
C THR A 298 -3.98 -14.07 -11.92
N CYS A 299 -3.78 -13.32 -10.83
CA CYS A 299 -3.96 -11.87 -10.80
C CYS A 299 -5.28 -11.41 -11.47
N LYS A 300 -6.30 -12.28 -11.47
CA LYS A 300 -7.59 -12.01 -12.09
C LYS A 300 -8.49 -11.39 -11.04
N LEU A 301 -8.88 -10.14 -11.25
CA LEU A 301 -9.92 -9.49 -10.46
C LEU A 301 -11.28 -10.00 -10.91
N LEU A 302 -12.26 -10.01 -9.99
CA LEU A 302 -13.65 -10.29 -10.34
C LEU A 302 -14.10 -9.44 -11.52
N ASP A 303 -14.78 -10.05 -12.47
CA ASP A 303 -15.33 -9.35 -13.63
C ASP A 303 -16.59 -8.57 -13.28
N PHE A 304 -17.22 -7.96 -14.29
CA PHE A 304 -18.42 -7.17 -14.11
C PHE A 304 -19.59 -7.98 -13.53
N GLN A 305 -19.78 -9.21 -14.01
CA GLN A 305 -20.89 -10.05 -13.58
C GLN A 305 -20.67 -10.53 -12.15
N GLU A 306 -19.49 -11.08 -11.87
CA GLU A 306 -19.10 -11.60 -10.56
C GLU A 306 -19.16 -10.49 -9.49
N PHE A 307 -18.60 -9.32 -9.78
CA PHE A 307 -18.55 -8.22 -8.83
C PHE A 307 -19.93 -7.58 -8.60
N THR A 308 -20.73 -7.43 -9.66
CA THR A 308 -22.10 -6.89 -9.54
C THR A 308 -22.99 -7.84 -8.75
N LEU A 309 -22.86 -9.14 -8.97
CA LEU A 309 -23.55 -10.17 -8.18
C LEU A 309 -23.15 -10.08 -6.71
N TYR A 310 -21.84 -10.04 -6.41
CA TYR A 310 -21.33 -9.88 -5.04
C TYR A 310 -21.89 -8.64 -4.33
N LEU A 311 -21.85 -7.47 -4.97
CA LEU A 311 -22.38 -6.23 -4.40
C LEU A 311 -23.90 -6.31 -4.20
N SER A 312 -24.62 -6.94 -5.13
CA SER A 312 -26.07 -7.12 -5.04
C SER A 312 -26.44 -8.04 -3.87
N THR A 313 -25.72 -9.14 -3.68
CA THR A 313 -25.88 -10.02 -2.51
C THR A 313 -25.68 -9.27 -1.20
N ARG A 314 -24.70 -8.37 -1.12
CA ARG A 314 -24.50 -7.54 0.09
C ARG A 314 -25.61 -6.51 0.31
N LYS A 315 -26.23 -5.99 -0.75
CA LYS A 315 -27.37 -5.07 -0.65
C LYS A 315 -28.61 -5.74 -0.08
N ILE A 316 -28.77 -7.06 -0.23
CA ILE A 316 -29.88 -7.84 0.37
C ILE A 316 -29.91 -7.64 1.89
N GLU A 317 -28.77 -7.79 2.56
CA GLU A 317 -28.70 -7.67 4.04
C GLU A 317 -29.13 -6.28 4.55
N GLY A 318 -28.89 -5.25 3.74
CA GLY A 318 -29.25 -3.86 4.05
C GLY A 318 -30.68 -3.48 3.66
N ALA A 319 -31.42 -4.34 2.95
CA ALA A 319 -32.79 -4.05 2.53
C ALA A 319 -33.72 -3.95 3.76
N ARG A 320 -34.48 -2.86 3.82
CA ARG A 320 -35.40 -2.54 4.93
C ARG A 320 -36.88 -2.72 4.59
N SER A 321 -37.21 -3.03 3.33
CA SER A 321 -38.57 -3.26 2.85
C SER A 321 -38.55 -4.25 1.69
N VAL A 322 -39.67 -4.94 1.45
CA VAL A 322 -39.80 -5.90 0.34
C VAL A 322 -39.53 -5.21 -1.00
N SER A 323 -40.10 -4.01 -1.22
CA SER A 323 -39.86 -3.22 -2.44
C SER A 323 -38.37 -2.91 -2.68
N ARG A 324 -37.62 -2.59 -1.62
CA ARG A 324 -36.17 -2.35 -1.76
C ARG A 324 -35.41 -3.63 -2.11
N LEU A 325 -35.84 -4.77 -1.57
CA LEU A 325 -35.26 -6.07 -1.88
C LEU A 325 -35.55 -6.48 -3.33
N GLU A 326 -36.79 -6.32 -3.80
CA GLU A 326 -37.19 -6.57 -5.20
C GLU A 326 -36.40 -5.71 -6.18
N LYS A 327 -36.15 -4.44 -5.85
CA LYS A 327 -35.30 -3.56 -6.66
C LYS A 327 -33.86 -4.08 -6.80
N VAL A 328 -33.33 -4.82 -5.82
CA VAL A 328 -32.00 -5.46 -5.95
C VAL A 328 -32.03 -6.53 -7.03
N MET A 329 -33.06 -7.39 -7.03
CA MET A 329 -33.27 -8.42 -8.06
C MET A 329 -33.50 -7.81 -9.44
N GLU A 330 -34.33 -6.77 -9.54
CA GLU A 330 -34.62 -6.07 -10.79
C GLU A 330 -33.35 -5.48 -11.41
N ASN A 331 -32.53 -4.78 -10.62
CA ASN A 331 -31.28 -4.22 -11.11
C ASN A 331 -30.32 -5.31 -11.63
N LEU A 332 -30.28 -6.47 -10.99
CA LEU A 332 -29.43 -7.58 -11.41
C LEU A 332 -29.91 -8.16 -12.76
N LYS A 333 -31.22 -8.34 -12.93
CA LYS A 333 -31.83 -8.77 -14.19
C LYS A 333 -31.63 -7.75 -15.32
N ASN A 334 -31.78 -6.46 -15.02
CA ASN A 334 -31.55 -5.38 -16.00
C ASN A 334 -30.09 -5.30 -16.44
N ALA A 335 -29.15 -5.74 -15.59
CA ALA A 335 -27.74 -5.89 -15.94
C ALA A 335 -27.43 -7.18 -16.74
N GLY A 336 -28.43 -8.02 -17.01
CA GLY A 336 -28.26 -9.29 -17.72
C GLY A 336 -27.52 -10.36 -16.91
N ILE A 337 -27.59 -10.29 -15.57
CA ILE A 337 -26.88 -11.21 -14.67
C ILE A 337 -27.88 -12.17 -14.04
N GLU A 338 -27.65 -13.46 -14.18
CA GLU A 338 -28.43 -14.50 -13.51
C GLU A 338 -27.98 -14.65 -12.05
N PRO A 339 -28.92 -14.68 -11.07
CA PRO A 339 -28.56 -14.90 -9.67
C PRO A 339 -28.11 -16.35 -9.43
N ASP A 340 -27.05 -16.53 -8.65
CA ASP A 340 -26.58 -17.85 -8.20
C ASP A 340 -27.38 -18.37 -6.99
N ASP A 341 -27.13 -19.64 -6.62
CA ASP A 341 -27.80 -20.29 -5.49
C ASP A 341 -27.55 -19.55 -4.16
N TYR A 342 -26.34 -18.99 -3.98
CA TYR A 342 -26.00 -18.24 -2.79
C TYR A 342 -26.84 -16.96 -2.67
N PHE A 343 -26.93 -16.17 -3.75
CA PHE A 343 -27.78 -15.00 -3.84
C PHE A 343 -29.24 -15.38 -3.55
N MET A 344 -29.76 -16.41 -4.21
CA MET A 344 -31.15 -16.82 -4.06
C MET A 344 -31.50 -17.25 -2.65
N ASN A 345 -30.60 -17.98 -1.98
CA ASN A 345 -30.77 -18.38 -0.58
C ASN A 345 -30.81 -17.16 0.36
N ARG A 346 -29.92 -16.19 0.18
CA ARG A 346 -29.92 -14.94 0.97
C ARG A 346 -31.16 -14.10 0.70
N TYR A 347 -31.58 -14.01 -0.57
CA TYR A 347 -32.75 -13.26 -1.01
C TYR A 347 -34.03 -13.81 -0.37
N LYS A 348 -34.27 -15.12 -0.48
CA LYS A 348 -35.45 -15.79 0.10
C LYS A 348 -35.53 -15.60 1.61
N LYS A 349 -34.43 -15.85 2.31
CA LYS A 349 -34.35 -15.64 3.78
C LYS A 349 -34.68 -14.20 4.17
N LYS A 350 -34.15 -13.21 3.43
CA LYS A 350 -34.42 -11.80 3.71
C LYS A 350 -35.87 -11.40 3.39
N LEU A 351 -36.45 -11.97 2.34
CA LEU A 351 -37.83 -11.73 1.96
C LEU A 351 -38.79 -12.21 3.05
N GLU A 352 -38.56 -13.42 3.58
CA GLU A 352 -39.34 -13.96 4.71
C GLU A 352 -39.22 -13.08 5.96
N GLU A 353 -38.00 -12.66 6.31
CA GLU A 353 -37.76 -11.74 7.44
C GLU A 353 -38.54 -10.42 7.29
N LEU A 354 -38.53 -9.82 6.10
CA LEU A 354 -39.20 -8.55 5.84
C LEU A 354 -40.72 -8.69 5.85
N LYS A 355 -41.28 -9.75 5.25
CA LYS A 355 -42.71 -10.04 5.28
C LYS A 355 -43.22 -10.28 6.70
N ALA A 356 -42.47 -11.02 7.51
CA ALA A 356 -42.81 -11.26 8.91
C ALA A 356 -42.84 -9.94 9.71
N LYS A 357 -41.88 -9.03 9.46
CA LYS A 357 -41.84 -7.70 10.07
C LYS A 357 -42.99 -6.78 9.64
N GLU A 358 -43.38 -6.83 8.38
CA GLU A 358 -44.54 -6.07 7.87
C GLU A 358 -45.83 -6.58 8.52
N GLN A 359 -46.01 -7.90 8.65
CA GLN A 359 -47.16 -8.50 9.32
C GLN A 359 -47.19 -8.18 10.82
N SER A 360 -46.05 -8.24 11.52
CA SER A 360 -45.99 -7.90 12.95
C SER A 360 -46.21 -6.41 13.21
N GLY A 361 -45.71 -5.53 12.33
CA GLY A 361 -45.94 -4.08 12.42
C GLY A 361 -47.38 -3.65 12.08
N ILE A 362 -48.11 -4.48 11.34
CA ILE A 362 -49.57 -4.32 11.12
C ILE A 362 -50.37 -4.78 12.35
N LEU A 363 -49.87 -5.78 13.10
CA LEU A 363 -50.50 -6.24 14.36
C LEU A 363 -50.33 -5.25 15.52
N GLU A 364 -49.23 -4.50 15.59
CA GLU A 364 -49.04 -3.44 16.60
C GLU A 364 -49.85 -2.15 16.31
N ARG A 365 -50.38 -2.00 15.09
CA ARG A 365 -51.22 -0.86 14.70
C ARG A 365 -52.66 -1.28 14.45
N LYS A 366 -53.40 -1.58 15.52
CA LYS A 366 -54.88 -1.54 15.57
C LYS A 366 -55.39 -1.65 17.02
N PRO A 367 -56.55 -1.05 17.37
CA PRO A 367 -56.62 0.35 17.80
C PRO A 367 -57.27 0.54 19.18
N SER A 368 -57.00 1.69 19.82
CA SER A 368 -57.98 2.44 20.62
C SER A 368 -57.73 3.92 20.40
#